data_AF-A0A932UEJ0-F1
#
_entry.id   AF-A0A932UEJ0-F1
#
_cell.length_a   1.000
_cell.length_b   1.000
_cell.length_c   1.000
_cell.angle_alpha   90.00
_cell.angle_beta   90.00
_cell.angle_gamma   90.00
#
_symmetry.space_group_name_H-M   'P 1'
#
loop_
_entity.id
_entity.type
_entity.pdbx_description
1 polymer ?
#
loop_
_entity_poly.entity_id
_entity_poly.type
_entity_poly.pdbx_seq_one_letter_code
_entity_poly.pdbx_strand_id
1 'polypeptide(L)'
;MTRSLEEHVTTTAERSESATPETQDALTKVWTDQPGLVGWFTTVQNGPIASRYIVTTFLFFLSGGIMALLMRTQLAVPESTFLGPETFNQLFTMHG
;
A
#
# COMPACT_ATOMS: atom_id res chain seq x y z
N MET A 1 -27.09 -2.75 34.50
CA MET A 1 -25.66 -2.39 34.35
C MET A 1 -25.31 -1.92 32.92
N THR A 2 -26.26 -1.83 31.99
CA THR A 2 -26.04 -1.45 30.58
C THR A 2 -26.31 0.04 30.28
N ARG A 3 -27.20 0.70 31.03
CA ARG A 3 -27.62 2.11 30.82
C ARG A 3 -26.50 3.16 30.96
N SER A 4 -25.49 2.89 31.80
CA SER A 4 -24.38 3.82 32.04
C SER A 4 -23.39 3.90 30.87
N LEU A 5 -23.34 2.90 29.99
CA LEU A 5 -22.47 2.94 28.81
C LEU A 5 -23.13 3.70 27.65
N GLU A 6 -24.46 3.72 27.60
CA GLU A 6 -25.21 4.44 26.58
C GLU A 6 -25.12 5.96 26.78
N GLU A 7 -25.25 6.48 28.01
CA GLU A 7 -25.11 7.92 28.29
C GLU A 7 -23.74 8.50 27.93
N HIS A 8 -22.65 7.74 28.15
CA HIS A 8 -21.30 8.16 27.79
C HIS A 8 -21.09 8.20 26.27
N VAL A 9 -21.75 7.31 25.52
CA VAL A 9 -21.70 7.30 24.05
C VAL A 9 -22.53 8.45 23.48
N THR A 10 -23.71 8.73 24.04
CA THR A 10 -24.58 9.84 23.60
C THR A 10 -23.92 11.21 23.85
N THR A 11 -23.21 11.37 24.98
CA THR A 11 -22.44 12.60 25.30
C THR A 11 -21.30 12.87 24.31
N THR A 12 -20.63 11.82 23.82
CA THR A 12 -19.46 12.00 22.94
C THR A 12 -19.88 12.32 21.50
N ALA A 13 -20.98 11.72 21.03
CA ALA A 13 -21.52 11.99 19.69
C ALA A 13 -22.02 13.43 19.54
N GLU A 14 -22.81 13.95 20.50
CA GLU A 14 -23.27 15.34 20.47
C GLU A 14 -22.11 16.35 20.52
N ARG A 15 -21.03 16.04 21.25
CA ARG A 15 -19.84 16.90 21.34
C ARG A 15 -19.08 17.04 20.02
N SER A 16 -19.13 16.01 19.17
CA SER A 16 -18.52 16.03 17.84
C SER A 16 -19.32 16.88 16.84
N GLU A 17 -20.65 16.86 16.94
CA GLU A 17 -21.56 17.65 16.09
C GLU A 17 -21.54 19.15 16.45
N SER A 18 -21.32 19.48 17.73
CA SER A 18 -21.22 20.88 18.18
C SER A 18 -19.83 21.51 17.96
N ALA A 19 -18.90 20.82 17.28
CA ALA A 19 -17.54 21.33 17.08
C ALA A 19 -17.56 22.54 16.14
N THR A 20 -17.00 23.66 16.60
CA THR A 20 -16.90 24.90 15.80
C THR A 20 -16.01 24.68 14.57
N PRO A 21 -16.25 25.39 13.45
CA PRO A 21 -15.41 25.29 12.25
C PRO A 21 -13.93 25.60 12.53
N GLU A 22 -13.63 26.45 13.51
CA GLU A 22 -12.25 26.71 13.99
C GLU A 22 -11.59 25.46 14.60
N THR A 23 -12.32 24.69 15.41
CA THR A 23 -11.80 23.45 16.02
C THR A 23 -11.53 22.40 14.95
N GLN A 24 -12.40 22.31 13.94
CA GLN A 24 -12.22 21.39 12.81
C GLN A 24 -10.95 21.74 12.01
N ASP A 25 -10.73 23.01 11.71
CA ASP A 25 -9.53 23.47 10.98
C ASP A 25 -8.24 23.22 11.77
N ALA A 26 -8.26 23.48 13.09
CA ALA A 26 -7.13 23.18 13.98
C ALA A 26 -6.79 21.68 14.01
N LEU A 27 -7.80 20.81 14.04
CA LEU A 27 -7.61 19.36 13.96
C LEU A 27 -7.02 18.97 12.61
N THR A 28 -7.59 19.45 11.50
CA THR A 28 -7.06 19.15 10.16
C THR A 28 -5.59 19.55 10.05
N LYS A 29 -5.19 20.70 10.60
CA LYS A 29 -3.79 21.14 10.60
C LYS A 29 -2.86 20.21 11.38
N VAL A 30 -3.30 19.65 12.50
CA VAL A 30 -2.49 18.72 13.34
C VAL A 30 -2.40 17.32 12.71
N TRP A 31 -3.48 16.86 12.07
CA TRP A 31 -3.57 15.52 11.49
C TRP A 31 -3.11 15.43 10.03
N THR A 32 -2.79 16.57 9.40
CA THR A 32 -2.25 16.61 8.04
C THR A 32 -0.78 16.20 8.03
N ASP A 33 -0.41 15.36 7.06
CA ASP A 33 1.00 14.98 6.83
C ASP A 33 1.83 16.21 6.42
N GLN A 34 3.09 16.23 6.87
CA GLN A 34 4.02 17.29 6.48
C GLN A 34 4.22 17.27 4.96
N PRO A 35 4.14 18.43 4.27
CA PRO A 35 4.35 18.48 2.84
C PRO A 35 5.84 18.29 2.48
N GLY A 36 6.09 17.77 1.27
CA GLY A 36 7.43 17.61 0.71
C GLY A 36 8.01 16.20 0.88
N LEU A 37 9.27 16.04 0.48
CA LEU A 37 9.95 14.74 0.43
C LEU A 37 10.18 14.16 1.82
N VAL A 38 10.53 14.99 2.82
CA VAL A 38 10.75 14.54 4.20
C VAL A 38 9.47 13.97 4.77
N GLY A 39 8.37 14.73 4.70
CA GLY A 39 7.06 14.28 5.17
C GLY A 39 6.57 13.05 4.41
N TRP A 40 6.86 12.93 3.11
CA TRP A 40 6.62 11.68 2.39
C TRP A 40 7.34 10.51 3.06
N PHE A 41 8.66 10.56 3.29
CA PHE A 41 9.36 9.44 3.92
C PHE A 41 8.98 9.20 5.39
N THR A 42 8.55 10.23 6.12
CA THR A 42 8.26 10.15 7.57
C THR A 42 6.77 9.99 7.92
N THR A 43 5.86 9.99 6.95
CA THR A 43 4.44 9.71 7.17
C THR A 43 4.22 8.38 7.89
N VAL A 44 3.43 8.42 8.96
CA VAL A 44 2.97 7.24 9.73
C VAL A 44 1.50 6.89 9.46
N GLN A 45 0.81 7.70 8.65
CA GLN A 45 -0.58 7.47 8.27
C GLN A 45 -0.71 6.22 7.38
N ASN A 46 -1.70 5.38 7.67
CA ASN A 46 -1.89 4.11 6.97
C ASN A 46 -2.26 4.28 5.49
N GLY A 47 -3.01 5.33 5.13
CA GLY A 47 -3.49 5.56 3.76
C GLY A 47 -2.35 5.78 2.76
N PRO A 48 -1.47 6.78 2.98
CA PRO A 48 -0.33 7.01 2.11
C PRO A 48 0.65 5.83 2.08
N ILE A 49 0.88 5.18 3.22
CA ILE A 49 1.75 3.98 3.30
C ILE A 49 1.15 2.86 2.44
N ALA A 50 -0.14 2.55 2.61
CA ALA A 50 -0.84 1.53 1.83
C ALA A 50 -0.73 1.80 0.33
N SER A 51 -0.93 3.05 -0.11
CA SER A 51 -0.79 3.42 -1.51
C SER A 51 0.61 3.14 -2.06
N ARG A 52 1.67 3.40 -1.29
CA ARG A 52 3.06 3.11 -1.71
C ARG A 52 3.33 1.62 -1.83
N TYR A 53 2.81 0.83 -0.90
CA TYR A 53 2.89 -0.62 -0.98
C TYR A 53 2.18 -1.16 -2.22
N ILE A 54 0.95 -0.71 -2.49
CA ILE A 54 0.21 -1.15 -3.69
C ILE A 54 0.99 -0.84 -4.97
N VAL A 55 1.52 0.38 -5.11
CA VAL A 55 2.32 0.75 -6.29
C VAL A 55 3.58 -0.12 -6.39
N THR A 56 4.31 -0.28 -5.29
CA THR A 56 5.57 -1.05 -5.27
C THR A 56 5.31 -2.52 -5.59
N THR A 57 4.37 -3.15 -4.89
CA THR A 57 3.98 -4.54 -5.13
C THR A 57 3.47 -4.75 -6.54
N PHE A 58 2.72 -3.81 -7.11
CA PHE A 58 2.28 -3.89 -8.50
C PHE A 58 3.45 -3.87 -9.49
N LEU A 59 4.47 -3.03 -9.27
CA LEU A 59 5.69 -3.02 -10.10
C LEU A 59 6.47 -4.33 -10.03
N PHE A 60 6.61 -4.90 -8.84
CA PHE A 60 7.25 -6.22 -8.66
C PHE A 60 6.40 -7.34 -9.26
N PHE A 61 5.08 -7.27 -9.13
CA PHE A 61 4.14 -8.20 -9.76
C PHE A 61 4.28 -8.20 -11.29
N LEU A 62 4.38 -7.01 -11.92
CA LEU A 62 4.61 -6.91 -13.36
C LEU A 62 5.98 -7.46 -13.75
N SER A 63 7.03 -7.11 -13.01
CA SER A 63 8.39 -7.63 -13.26
C SER A 63 8.42 -9.16 -13.17
N GLY A 64 7.82 -9.72 -12.10
CA GLY A 64 7.62 -11.15 -11.92
C GLY A 64 6.83 -11.77 -13.06
N GLY A 65 5.69 -11.19 -13.42
CA GLY A 65 4.84 -11.65 -14.52
C GLY A 65 5.59 -11.70 -15.86
N ILE A 66 6.41 -10.70 -16.17
CA ILE A 66 7.25 -10.70 -17.37
C ILE A 66 8.25 -11.85 -17.33
N MET A 67 8.97 -12.04 -16.22
CA MET A 67 9.91 -13.17 -16.08
C MET A 67 9.22 -14.53 -16.22
N ALA A 68 8.01 -14.68 -15.67
CA ALA A 68 7.19 -15.88 -15.85
C ALA A 68 6.81 -16.13 -17.32
N LEU A 69 6.43 -15.08 -18.05
CA LEU A 69 6.11 -15.16 -19.48
C LEU A 69 7.34 -15.56 -20.32
N LEU A 70 8.52 -15.05 -19.98
CA LEU A 70 9.78 -15.42 -20.64
C LEU A 70 10.09 -16.91 -20.45
N MET A 71 9.98 -17.42 -19.21
CA MET A 71 10.17 -18.84 -18.93
C MET A 71 9.13 -19.72 -19.64
N ARG A 72 7.86 -19.29 -19.67
CA ARG A 72 6.79 -19.97 -20.41
C ARG A 72 7.06 -20.02 -21.91
N THR A 73 7.61 -18.95 -22.47
CA THR A 73 7.97 -18.89 -23.91
C THR A 73 9.10 -19.86 -24.24
N GLN A 74 10.11 -19.98 -23.38
CA GLN A 74 11.18 -20.96 -23.55
C GLN A 74 10.65 -22.41 -23.55
N LEU A 75 9.61 -22.71 -22.77
CA LEU A 75 9.02 -24.04 -22.66
C LEU A 75 7.88 -24.31 -23.67
N ALA A 76 7.52 -23.34 -24.52
CA ALA A 76 6.39 -23.47 -25.43
C ALA A 76 6.64 -24.47 -26.57
N VAL A 77 7.90 -24.66 -26.96
CA VAL A 77 8.35 -25.64 -27.95
C VAL A 77 9.59 -26.39 -27.45
N PRO A 78 9.70 -27.69 -27.74
CA PRO A 78 10.88 -28.49 -27.36
C PRO A 78 12.14 -27.97 -28.08
N GLU A 79 13.29 -28.08 -27.42
CA GLU A 79 14.61 -27.62 -27.92
C GLU A 79 14.69 -26.13 -28.28
N SER A 80 13.88 -25.28 -27.64
CA SER A 80 13.96 -23.83 -27.83
C SER A 80 15.32 -23.27 -27.42
N THR A 81 15.91 -22.39 -28.25
CA THR A 81 17.17 -21.69 -27.96
C THR A 81 16.94 -20.23 -27.49
N PHE A 82 15.71 -19.88 -27.11
CA PHE A 82 15.33 -18.51 -26.79
C PHE A 82 16.02 -17.99 -25.51
N LEU A 83 16.13 -18.83 -24.48
CA LEU A 83 16.93 -18.56 -23.28
C LEU A 83 18.00 -19.63 -23.11
N GLY A 84 19.25 -19.22 -22.91
CA GLY A 84 20.32 -20.15 -22.55
C GLY A 84 20.09 -20.77 -21.17
N PRO A 85 20.65 -21.96 -20.87
CA PRO A 85 20.44 -22.66 -19.60
C PRO A 85 20.79 -21.81 -18.37
N GLU A 86 21.89 -21.06 -18.45
CA GLU A 86 22.36 -20.17 -17.38
C GLU A 86 21.35 -19.04 -17.11
N THR A 87 20.89 -18.35 -18.15
CA THR A 87 19.92 -17.26 -18.05
C THR A 87 18.57 -17.76 -17.56
N PHE A 88 18.13 -18.94 -18.00
CA PHE A 88 16.90 -19.58 -17.53
C PHE A 88 16.96 -19.87 -16.02
N ASN A 89 18.07 -20.44 -15.53
CA ASN A 89 18.26 -20.74 -14.11
C ASN A 89 18.30 -19.46 -13.25
N GLN A 90 18.92 -18.39 -13.75
CA GLN A 90 18.93 -17.09 -13.07
C GLN A 90 17.54 -16.45 -13.03
N LEU A 91 16.82 -16.44 -14.15
CA LEU A 91 15.43 -15.96 -14.22
C LEU A 91 14.53 -16.74 -13.27
N PHE A 92 14.69 -18.07 -13.20
CA PHE A 92 13.93 -18.92 -12.29
C PHE A 92 14.19 -18.58 -10.81
N THR A 93 15.45 -18.31 -10.45
CA THR A 93 15.83 -17.94 -9.07
C THR A 93 15.38 -16.52 -8.70
N MET A 94 15.48 -15.57 -9.63
CA MET A 94 15.10 -14.17 -9.40
C MET A 94 13.58 -13.93 -9.47
N HIS A 95 12.86 -14.77 -10.19
CA HIS A 95 11.40 -14.73 -10.28
C HIS A 95 10.71 -15.34 -9.05
N GLY A 96 11.33 -16.37 -8.47
CA GLY A 96 10.78 -17.17 -7.36
C GLY A 96 10.52 -16.40 -6.07
#